data_AF-L9W213-F1
#
_entry.id   AF-L9W213-F1
#
_cell.length_a   1.000
_cell.length_b   1.000
_cell.length_c   1.000
_cell.angle_alpha   90.00
_cell.angle_beta   90.00
_cell.angle_gamma   90.00
#
_symmetry.space_group_name_H-M   'P 1'
#
loop_
_entity.id
_entity.type
_entity.pdbx_description
1 polymer ?
#
loop_
_entity_poly.entity_id
_entity_poly.type
_entity_poly.pdbx_seq_one_letter_code
_entity_poly.pdbx_strand_id
1 'polypeptide(L)'
;MTHDRIHARKPTHHTERWSVGTIQRLETRDGHCVVAVDTEAGETVELIVTLAIRDLFLGRLPIDSDESPVGQRVWYRQHGGQP
;
A
#
# COMPACT_ATOMS: atom_id res chain seq x y z
N MET A 1 7.33 -10.40 -12.87
CA MET A 1 6.12 -9.68 -12.43
C MET A 1 6.59 -8.41 -11.75
N THR A 2 6.05 -7.27 -12.17
CA THR A 2 6.42 -5.98 -11.60
C THR A 2 5.46 -5.72 -10.44
N HIS A 3 5.95 -5.72 -9.20
CA HIS A 3 5.13 -5.43 -8.02
C HIS A 3 4.87 -3.93 -7.88
N ASP A 4 3.73 -3.60 -7.30
CA ASP A 4 3.43 -2.25 -6.89
C ASP A 4 4.34 -1.82 -5.74
N ARG A 5 4.39 -0.51 -5.51
CA ARG A 5 5.17 0.07 -4.42
C ARG A 5 4.24 0.72 -3.42
N ILE A 6 4.54 0.52 -2.14
CA ILE A 6 3.78 1.09 -1.02
C ILE A 6 4.73 1.53 0.09
N HIS A 7 4.45 2.68 0.69
CA HIS A 7 5.19 3.27 1.79
C HIS A 7 4.24 3.73 2.88
N ALA A 8 4.59 3.45 4.14
CA ALA A 8 3.89 3.93 5.33
C ALA A 8 4.12 5.41 5.65
N ARG A 9 5.10 6.05 4.98
CA ARG A 9 5.46 7.46 5.19
C ARG A 9 5.70 8.14 3.86
N LYS A 10 5.50 9.46 3.83
CA LYS A 10 5.74 10.28 2.63
C LYS A 10 7.15 10.01 2.09
N PRO A 11 7.29 9.62 0.81
CA PRO A 11 8.60 9.51 0.16
C PRO A 11 9.33 10.86 0.22
N THR A 12 10.67 10.82 0.29
CA THR A 12 11.49 12.05 0.25
C THR A 12 11.96 12.42 -1.16
N HIS A 13 11.84 11.49 -2.11
CA HIS A 13 12.27 11.66 -3.50
C HIS A 13 11.13 11.27 -4.45
N HIS A 14 11.06 11.97 -5.59
CA HIS A 14 10.05 11.77 -6.64
C HIS A 14 8.62 11.76 -6.11
N THR A 15 8.29 12.66 -5.18
CA THR A 15 7.00 12.69 -4.48
C THR A 15 5.81 12.87 -5.43
N GLU A 16 6.03 13.53 -6.56
CA GLU A 16 5.05 13.72 -7.64
C GLU A 16 4.64 12.41 -8.32
N ARG A 17 5.40 11.32 -8.14
CA ARG A 17 5.11 10.01 -8.74
C ARG A 17 4.30 9.10 -7.83
N TRP A 18 3.92 9.54 -6.64
CA TRP A 18 3.21 8.72 -5.66
C TRP A 18 1.81 9.26 -5.43
N SER A 19 0.85 8.36 -5.45
CA SER A 19 -0.51 8.63 -5.00
C SER A 19 -0.61 8.43 -3.49
N VAL A 20 -1.58 9.07 -2.87
CA VAL A 20 -1.91 8.91 -1.46
C VAL A 20 -3.24 8.17 -1.36
N GLY A 21 -3.36 7.30 -0.38
CA GLY A 21 -4.63 6.68 -0.06
C GLY A 21 -4.67 6.10 1.34
N THR A 22 -5.81 5.52 1.69
CA THR A 22 -6.09 4.96 3.01
C THR A 22 -6.29 3.46 2.90
N ILE A 23 -5.61 2.68 3.73
CA ILE A 23 -5.78 1.23 3.73
C ILE A 23 -7.21 0.89 4.12
N GLN A 24 -7.89 0.14 3.25
CA GLN A 24 -9.25 -0.35 3.46
C GLN A 24 -9.23 -1.83 3.88
N ARG A 25 -8.33 -2.63 3.28
CA ARG A 25 -8.17 -4.06 3.59
C ARG A 25 -6.81 -4.59 3.17
N LEU A 26 -6.37 -5.67 3.80
CA LEU A 26 -5.24 -6.49 3.35
C LEU A 26 -5.69 -7.93 3.17
N GLU A 27 -5.20 -8.58 2.11
CA GLU A 27 -5.44 -9.99 1.83
C GLU A 27 -4.16 -10.66 1.33
N THR A 28 -3.97 -11.94 1.65
CA THR A 28 -2.86 -12.72 1.10
C THR A 28 -3.37 -13.65 0.01
N ARG A 29 -2.80 -13.56 -1.19
CA ARG A 29 -3.19 -14.35 -2.37
C ARG A 29 -1.95 -14.78 -3.14
N ASP A 30 -1.83 -16.06 -3.45
CA ASP A 30 -0.72 -16.63 -4.26
C ASP A 30 0.69 -16.19 -3.79
N GLY A 31 0.92 -16.15 -2.48
CA GLY A 31 2.21 -15.73 -1.90
C GLY A 31 2.50 -14.22 -2.00
N HIS A 32 1.49 -13.41 -2.34
CA HIS A 32 1.54 -11.95 -2.39
C HIS A 32 0.54 -11.35 -1.41
N CYS A 33 0.78 -10.10 -1.03
CA CYS A 33 -0.20 -9.30 -0.29
C CYS A 33 -0.90 -8.37 -1.28
N VAL A 34 -2.23 -8.46 -1.31
CA VAL A 34 -3.09 -7.45 -1.92
C VAL A 34 -3.45 -6.44 -0.84
N VAL A 35 -3.22 -5.16 -1.11
CA VAL A 35 -3.59 -4.05 -0.22
C VAL A 35 -4.64 -3.23 -0.95
N ALA A 36 -5.88 -3.25 -0.46
CA ALA A 36 -6.94 -2.40 -0.94
C ALA A 36 -6.79 -1.01 -0.31
N VAL A 37 -6.73 0.02 -1.14
CA VAL A 37 -6.50 1.40 -0.74
C VAL A 37 -7.59 2.27 -1.32
N ASP A 38 -8.28 3.02 -0.47
CA ASP A 38 -9.21 4.06 -0.90
C ASP A 38 -8.42 5.31 -1.33
N THR A 39 -8.69 5.77 -2.54
CA THR A 39 -8.12 6.99 -3.11
C THR A 39 -8.84 8.22 -2.56
N GLU A 40 -8.24 9.39 -2.75
CA GLU A 40 -8.89 10.67 -2.41
C GLU A 40 -10.18 10.92 -3.23
N ALA A 41 -10.37 10.22 -4.35
CA ALA A 41 -11.58 10.28 -5.16
C ALA A 41 -12.70 9.32 -4.67
N GLY A 42 -12.44 8.52 -3.62
CA GLY A 42 -13.39 7.52 -3.11
C GLY A 42 -13.43 6.23 -3.93
N GLU A 43 -12.44 6.01 -4.80
CA GLU A 43 -12.26 4.75 -5.53
C GLU A 43 -11.38 3.81 -4.72
N THR A 44 -11.57 2.49 -4.85
CA THR A 44 -10.70 1.50 -4.23
C THR A 44 -9.73 0.94 -5.26
N VAL A 45 -8.43 0.98 -4.95
CA VAL A 45 -7.35 0.44 -5.77
C VAL A 45 -6.68 -0.72 -5.05
N GLU A 46 -6.46 -1.82 -5.77
CA GLU A 46 -5.71 -2.97 -5.26
C GLU A 46 -4.23 -2.86 -5.65
N LEU A 47 -3.36 -3.00 -4.64
CA LEU A 47 -1.91 -3.00 -4.81
C LEU A 47 -1.38 -4.40 -4.52
N ILE A 48 -0.63 -4.97 -5.46
CA ILE A 48 -0.02 -6.29 -5.30
C ILE A 48 1.45 -6.12 -4.94
N VAL A 49 1.79 -6.50 -3.71
CA VAL A 49 3.14 -6.43 -3.16
C VAL A 49 3.60 -7.80 -2.67
N THR A 50 4.91 -8.00 -2.54
CA THR A 50 5.44 -9.21 -1.90
C THR A 50 5.17 -9.18 -0.40
N LEU A 51 5.17 -10.36 0.25
CA LEU A 51 5.02 -10.44 1.72
C LEU A 51 6.15 -9.71 2.46
N ALA A 52 7.37 -9.71 1.93
CA ALA A 52 8.48 -8.94 2.50
C ALA A 52 8.21 -7.43 2.47
N ILE A 53 7.60 -6.91 1.40
CA ILE A 53 7.19 -5.51 1.32
C ILE A 53 6.02 -5.23 2.26
N ARG A 54 5.06 -6.15 2.38
CA ARG A 54 3.97 -6.07 3.37
C ARG A 54 4.52 -5.85 4.78
N ASP A 55 5.39 -6.76 5.23
CA ASP A 55 5.93 -6.72 6.59
C ASP A 55 6.76 -5.45 6.81
N LEU A 56 7.53 -5.03 5.79
CA LEU A 56 8.32 -3.81 5.83
C LEU A 56 7.47 -2.55 6.00
N PHE A 57 6.35 -2.41 5.29
CA PHE A 57 5.53 -1.20 5.41
C PHE A 57 4.67 -1.24 6.68
N LEU A 58 4.12 -2.40 7.06
CA LEU A 58 3.35 -2.55 8.30
C LEU A 58 4.19 -2.15 9.52
N GLY A 59 5.44 -2.62 9.61
CA GLY A 59 6.36 -2.25 10.69
C GLY A 59 6.80 -0.78 10.69
N ARG A 60 6.40 0.01 9.68
CA ARG A 60 6.68 1.46 9.60
C ARG A 60 5.44 2.33 9.81
N LEU A 61 4.25 1.72 9.91
CA LEU A 61 3.02 2.43 10.24
C LEU A 61 3.12 3.02 11.65
N PRO A 62 2.51 4.18 11.90
CA PRO A 62 2.47 4.79 13.23
C PRO A 62 1.32 4.19 14.07
N ILE A 63 1.30 2.86 14.20
CA ILE A 63 0.35 2.09 15.03
C ILE A 63 1.11 1.02 15.79
N ASP A 64 0.52 0.51 16.87
CA ASP A 64 1.06 -0.65 17.55
C ASP A 64 0.92 -1.92 16.70
N SER A 65 1.75 -2.94 16.96
CA SER A 65 1.84 -4.12 16.09
C SER A 65 0.60 -5.01 16.13
N ASP A 66 -0.24 -4.85 17.15
CA ASP A 66 -1.53 -5.52 17.35
C ASP A 66 -2.72 -4.70 16.83
N GLU A 67 -2.50 -3.46 16.40
CA GLU A 67 -3.55 -2.63 15.81
C GLU A 67 -3.79 -2.95 14.34
N SER A 68 -5.03 -2.76 13.91
CA SER A 68 -5.40 -2.91 12.51
C SER A 68 -4.75 -1.82 11.65
N PRO A 69 -4.10 -2.16 10.53
CA PRO A 69 -3.59 -1.16 9.58
C PRO A 69 -4.71 -0.46 8.79
N VAL A 70 -5.96 -0.90 8.90
CA VAL A 70 -7.11 -0.27 8.24
C VAL A 70 -7.31 1.15 8.77
N GLY A 71 -7.56 2.10 7.89
CA GLY A 71 -7.64 3.53 8.20
C GLY A 71 -6.30 4.27 8.13
N GLN A 72 -5.18 3.55 7.99
CA GLN A 72 -3.87 4.19 7.91
C GLN A 72 -3.56 4.73 6.52
N ARG A 73 -2.98 5.93 6.49
CA ARG A 73 -2.55 6.59 5.26
C ARG A 73 -1.25 5.98 4.73
N VAL A 74 -1.22 5.73 3.43
CA VAL A 74 -0.07 5.21 2.70
C VAL A 74 0.20 6.00 1.43
N TRP A 75 1.42 5.89 0.95
CA TRP A 75 1.87 6.41 -0.34
C TRP A 75 2.14 5.23 -1.25
N TYR A 76 1.53 5.20 -2.42
CA TYR A 76 1.65 4.08 -3.33
C TYR A 76 1.94 4.51 -4.75
N ARG A 77 2.43 3.56 -5.55
CA ARG A 77 2.58 3.71 -6.98
C ARG A 77 2.35 2.37 -7.65
N GLN A 78 1.40 2.35 -8.57
CA GLN A 78 1.14 1.17 -9.40
C GLN A 78 2.22 1.04 -10.47
N HIS A 79 2.73 -0.17 -10.67
CA HIS A 79 3.73 -0.43 -11.70
C HIS A 79 3.06 -0.96 -12.96
N GLY A 80 2.78 -0.06 -13.90
CA GLY A 80 2.23 -0.40 -15.22
C GLY A 80 0.94 -1.20 -15.09
N GLY A 81 -0.15 -0.54 -14.67
CA GLY A 81 -1.47 -1.13 -14.66
C GLY A 81 -1.73 -1.79 -16.02
N GLN A 82 -1.83 -3.11 -16.03
CA GLN A 82 -2.33 -3.78 -17.22
C GLN A 82 -3.84 -3.55 -17.20
N PRO A 83 -4.40 -2.86 -18.23
CA PRO A 83 -5.84 -2.69 -18.36
C PRO A 83 -6.55 -4.03 -18.53
#